data_AF-A0A7W0V0K7-F1
#
_entry.id   AF-A0A7W0V0K7-F1
#
_cell.length_a   1.000
_cell.length_b   1.000
_cell.length_c   1.000
_cell.angle_alpha   90.00
_cell.angle_beta   90.00
_cell.angle_gamma   90.00
#
_symmetry.space_group_name_H-M   'P 1'
#
loop_
_entity.id
_entity.type
_entity.pdbx_description
1 polymer ?
#
loop_
_entity_poly.entity_id
_entity_poly.type
_entity_poly.pdbx_seq_one_letter_code
_entity_poly.pdbx_strand_id
1 'polypeptide(L)'
;MDAARNQDYALPRCSANLASAAKIGNAHRSSFGARAQAIIGYLTGRLALSHRDAAEAMRALHGLEVSVGSIASLQRQVSEALAASVVRAQAFVQYRKSQHVDETGWREGVQRKWLWVNVISDVTVFTLLDGRSTRAAKQVIKSSAKSIITTDRYGVYNWLAPRRRQICWAHLQRDF
;
A
#
# COMPACT_ATOMS: atom_id res chain seq x y z
N MET A 1 -35.31 -1.18 -22.68
CA MET A 1 -34.84 0.13 -23.16
C MET A 1 -35.40 1.13 -22.15
N ASP A 2 -34.65 1.69 -21.22
CA ASP A 2 -33.43 2.45 -21.45
C ASP A 2 -32.51 2.54 -20.21
N ALA A 3 -31.27 2.96 -20.48
CA ALA A 3 -30.04 2.86 -19.70
C ALA A 3 -30.06 3.20 -18.19
N ALA A 4 -29.48 2.31 -17.39
CA ALA A 4 -28.96 2.63 -16.06
C ALA A 4 -27.79 3.63 -16.19
N ARG A 5 -28.00 4.86 -15.75
CA ARG A 5 -26.97 5.91 -15.68
C ARG A 5 -25.88 5.51 -14.69
N ASN A 6 -24.72 5.15 -15.21
CA ASN A 6 -23.48 5.01 -14.44
C ASN A 6 -22.98 6.43 -14.10
N GLN A 7 -23.27 6.91 -12.88
CA GLN A 7 -22.72 8.17 -12.40
C GLN A 7 -21.29 7.94 -11.91
N ASP A 8 -20.33 8.35 -12.74
CA ASP A 8 -18.92 8.45 -12.38
C ASP A 8 -18.75 9.62 -11.40
N TYR A 9 -18.55 9.31 -10.11
CA TYR A 9 -18.16 10.30 -9.11
C TYR A 9 -16.63 10.51 -9.20
N ALA A 10 -16.21 11.57 -9.89
CA ALA A 10 -14.83 12.03 -9.92
C ALA A 10 -14.49 12.84 -8.66
N LEU A 11 -13.45 12.44 -7.92
CA LEU A 11 -12.90 13.24 -6.82
C LEU A 11 -12.04 14.40 -7.38
N PRO A 12 -12.12 15.64 -6.86
CA PRO A 12 -11.70 16.84 -7.57
C PRO A 12 -10.19 17.10 -7.67
N ARG A 13 -9.32 16.15 -7.28
CA ARG A 13 -7.86 16.38 -7.17
C ARG A 13 -6.97 15.34 -7.83
N CYS A 14 -7.53 14.39 -8.58
CA CYS A 14 -6.75 13.43 -9.37
C CYS A 14 -6.83 13.76 -10.86
N SER A 15 -6.33 14.94 -11.27
CA SER A 15 -6.15 15.28 -12.69
C SER A 15 -4.82 14.72 -13.22
N ALA A 16 -4.67 13.40 -13.13
CA ALA A 16 -3.70 12.64 -13.89
C ALA A 16 -4.28 11.23 -14.05
N ASN A 17 -4.27 10.71 -15.27
CA ASN A 17 -4.84 9.44 -15.72
C ASN A 17 -4.41 8.21 -14.86
N LEU A 18 -4.93 8.10 -13.65
CA LEU A 18 -4.88 6.91 -12.79
C LEU A 18 -6.26 6.24 -12.68
N ALA A 19 -7.17 6.55 -13.61
CA ALA A 19 -8.46 5.88 -13.75
C ALA A 19 -8.30 4.46 -14.33
N SER A 20 -7.58 3.61 -13.63
CA SER A 20 -7.93 2.20 -13.57
C SER A 20 -8.28 1.92 -12.12
N ALA A 21 -9.51 2.24 -11.72
CA ALA A 21 -10.05 1.59 -10.53
C ALA A 21 -9.84 0.08 -10.77
N ALA A 22 -9.05 -0.56 -9.91
CA ALA A 22 -8.86 -2.00 -10.02
C ALA A 22 -10.25 -2.62 -9.98
N LYS A 23 -10.69 -3.21 -11.09
CA LYS A 23 -11.94 -3.96 -11.10
C LYS A 23 -11.69 -5.11 -10.14
N ILE A 24 -12.32 -5.07 -8.96
CA ILE A 24 -12.33 -6.22 -8.07
C ILE A 24 -12.97 -7.34 -8.88
N GLY A 25 -12.15 -8.31 -9.29
CA GLY A 25 -12.47 -9.23 -10.38
C GLY A 25 -13.77 -9.98 -10.11
N ASN A 26 -14.55 -10.18 -11.18
CA ASN A 26 -15.80 -10.95 -11.27
C ASN A 26 -16.44 -11.34 -9.92
N ALA A 27 -17.46 -10.57 -9.52
CA ALA A 27 -18.39 -10.93 -8.44
C ALA A 27 -18.94 -12.37 -8.57
N HIS A 28 -18.84 -13.00 -9.74
CA HIS A 28 -19.18 -14.40 -9.97
C HIS A 28 -18.44 -15.45 -9.12
N ARG A 29 -17.27 -15.16 -8.53
CA ARG A 29 -16.55 -16.13 -7.66
C ARG A 29 -16.84 -15.97 -6.17
N SER A 30 -17.60 -14.96 -5.79
CA SER A 30 -17.89 -14.62 -4.40
C SER A 30 -19.39 -14.48 -4.21
N SER A 31 -19.93 -15.05 -3.13
CA SER A 31 -21.32 -14.77 -2.74
C SER A 31 -21.56 -13.31 -2.35
N PHE A 32 -20.51 -12.48 -2.31
CA PHE A 32 -20.56 -11.07 -1.94
C PHE A 32 -20.25 -10.16 -3.15
N GLY A 33 -21.10 -9.14 -3.35
CA GLY A 33 -20.91 -8.16 -4.41
C GLY A 33 -19.70 -7.23 -4.20
N ALA A 34 -19.28 -6.54 -5.26
CA ALA A 34 -18.09 -5.69 -5.29
C ALA A 34 -18.05 -4.59 -4.20
N ARG A 35 -19.21 -4.06 -3.81
CA ARG A 35 -19.30 -3.06 -2.73
C ARG A 35 -18.90 -3.64 -1.37
N ALA A 36 -19.40 -4.84 -1.04
CA ALA A 36 -19.03 -5.51 0.20
C ALA A 36 -17.54 -5.84 0.23
N GLN A 37 -17.00 -6.34 -0.90
CA GLN A 37 -15.57 -6.59 -1.05
C GLN A 37 -14.73 -5.33 -0.81
N ALA A 38 -15.10 -4.20 -1.43
CA ALA A 38 -14.39 -2.94 -1.27
C ALA A 38 -14.42 -2.41 0.18
N ILE A 39 -15.59 -2.46 0.83
CA ILE A 39 -15.75 -2.03 2.22
C ILE A 39 -14.90 -2.90 3.14
N ILE A 40 -14.99 -4.23 3.01
CA ILE A 40 -14.22 -5.17 3.83
C ILE A 40 -12.71 -5.00 3.60
N GLY A 41 -12.29 -4.81 2.35
CA GLY A 41 -10.90 -4.51 2.02
C GLY A 41 -10.40 -3.20 2.66
N TYR A 42 -11.25 -2.18 2.72
CA TYR A 42 -10.92 -0.92 3.39
C TYR A 42 -10.85 -1.06 4.92
N LEU A 43 -11.84 -1.73 5.53
CA LEU A 43 -11.90 -1.97 6.97
C LEU A 43 -10.67 -2.75 7.47
N THR A 44 -10.33 -3.84 6.79
CA THR A 44 -9.23 -4.72 7.19
C THR A 44 -7.87 -4.20 6.74
N GLY A 45 -7.77 -3.63 5.54
CA GLY A 45 -6.50 -3.17 4.97
C GLY A 45 -6.07 -1.78 5.41
N ARG A 46 -7.00 -0.80 5.44
CA ARG A 46 -6.67 0.60 5.75
C ARG A 46 -6.96 0.97 7.20
N LEU A 47 -8.06 0.49 7.76
CA LEU A 47 -8.43 0.76 9.15
C LEU A 47 -7.88 -0.28 10.13
N ALA A 48 -7.26 -1.35 9.61
CA ALA A 48 -6.62 -2.40 10.40
C ALA A 48 -7.56 -3.05 11.44
N LEU A 49 -8.87 -3.11 11.14
CA LEU A 49 -9.82 -3.81 11.98
C LEU A 49 -9.52 -5.31 11.99
N SER A 50 -9.76 -5.94 13.15
CA SER A 50 -9.73 -7.40 13.22
C SER A 50 -10.82 -7.98 12.32
N HIS A 51 -10.68 -9.24 11.88
CA HIS A 51 -11.72 -9.87 11.08
C HIS A 51 -13.06 -9.99 11.82
N ARG A 52 -13.04 -10.05 13.16
CA ARG A 52 -14.26 -10.07 13.99
C ARG A 52 -14.91 -8.69 14.01
N ASP A 53 -14.13 -7.63 14.21
CA ASP A 53 -14.67 -6.26 14.22
C ASP A 53 -15.17 -5.86 12.83
N ALA A 54 -14.51 -6.32 11.76
CA ALA A 54 -15.00 -6.12 10.40
C ALA A 54 -16.34 -6.84 10.17
N ALA A 55 -16.49 -8.08 10.63
CA ALA A 55 -17.77 -8.80 10.55
C ALA A 55 -18.88 -8.10 11.37
N GLU A 56 -18.55 -7.64 12.58
CA GLU A 56 -19.47 -6.86 13.40
C GLU A 56 -19.88 -5.55 12.72
N ALA A 57 -18.93 -4.80 12.15
CA ALA A 57 -19.21 -3.57 11.43
C ALA A 57 -20.14 -3.82 10.22
N MET A 58 -19.92 -4.90 9.47
CA MET A 58 -20.79 -5.26 8.34
C MET A 58 -22.21 -5.59 8.80
N ARG A 59 -22.38 -6.29 9.93
CA ARG A 59 -23.68 -6.57 10.53
C ARG A 59 -24.35 -5.28 11.03
N ALA A 60 -23.65 -4.49 11.83
CA ALA A 60 -24.21 -3.31 12.50
C ALA A 60 -24.57 -2.18 11.53
N LEU A 61 -23.75 -1.95 10.49
CA LEU A 61 -23.92 -0.81 9.58
C LEU A 61 -24.69 -1.16 8.31
N HIS A 62 -24.69 -2.44 7.92
CA HIS A 62 -25.24 -2.88 6.65
C HIS A 62 -26.20 -4.07 6.75
N GLY A 63 -26.44 -4.60 7.95
CA GLY A 63 -27.28 -5.79 8.15
C GLY A 63 -26.72 -7.05 7.48
N LEU A 64 -25.43 -7.05 7.11
CA LEU A 64 -24.82 -8.14 6.35
C LEU A 64 -24.08 -9.09 7.27
N GLU A 65 -24.60 -10.31 7.41
CA GLU A 65 -23.92 -11.39 8.12
C GLU A 65 -22.76 -11.95 7.28
N VAL A 66 -21.54 -11.81 7.79
CA VAL A 66 -20.32 -12.29 7.13
C VAL A 66 -19.48 -13.04 8.14
N SER A 67 -19.10 -14.29 7.83
CA SER A 67 -18.21 -15.06 8.69
C SER A 67 -16.77 -14.50 8.63
N VAL A 68 -15.99 -14.71 9.69
CA VAL A 68 -14.55 -14.39 9.72
C VAL A 68 -13.79 -15.06 8.57
N GLY A 69 -14.14 -16.31 8.22
CA GLY A 69 -13.54 -17.01 7.07
C GLY A 69 -13.87 -16.35 5.73
N SER A 70 -15.09 -15.83 5.58
CA SER A 70 -15.50 -15.06 4.42
C SER A 70 -14.74 -13.74 4.34
N ILE A 71 -14.56 -13.01 5.45
CA ILE A 71 -13.73 -11.79 5.51
C ILE A 71 -12.31 -12.08 5.01
N ALA A 72 -11.67 -13.13 5.53
CA ALA A 72 -10.32 -13.51 5.10
C ALA A 72 -10.25 -13.84 3.59
N SER A 73 -11.26 -14.55 3.06
CA SER A 73 -11.34 -14.87 1.63
C SER A 73 -11.52 -13.62 0.77
N LEU A 74 -12.38 -12.70 1.18
CA LEU A 74 -12.63 -11.44 0.49
C LEU A 74 -11.39 -10.54 0.51
N GLN A 75 -10.66 -10.51 1.63
CA GLN A 75 -9.38 -9.79 1.72
C GLN A 75 -8.36 -10.33 0.71
N ARG A 76 -8.27 -11.65 0.52
CA ARG A 76 -7.41 -12.24 -0.52
C ARG A 76 -7.85 -11.83 -1.93
N GLN A 77 -9.14 -11.88 -2.22
CA GLN A 77 -9.68 -11.47 -3.53
C GLN A 77 -9.39 -9.99 -3.83
N VAL A 78 -9.55 -9.12 -2.84
CA VAL A 78 -9.19 -7.70 -2.96
C VAL A 78 -7.69 -7.53 -3.18
N SER A 79 -6.84 -8.28 -2.45
CA SER A 79 -5.39 -8.27 -2.64
C SER A 79 -4.98 -8.68 -4.06
N GLU A 80 -5.56 -9.78 -4.57
CA GLU A 80 -5.35 -10.26 -5.94
C GLU A 80 -5.78 -9.21 -6.98
N ALA A 81 -6.95 -8.60 -6.79
CA ALA A 81 -7.43 -7.55 -7.69
C ALA A 81 -6.52 -6.31 -7.71
N LEU A 82 -5.90 -5.98 -6.57
CA LEU A 82 -5.01 -4.83 -6.44
C LEU A 82 -3.57 -5.12 -6.88
N ALA A 83 -3.19 -6.39 -7.09
CA ALA A 83 -1.81 -6.79 -7.36
C ALA A 83 -1.18 -6.02 -8.52
N ALA A 84 -1.88 -5.90 -9.65
CA ALA A 84 -1.39 -5.16 -10.81
C ALA A 84 -1.20 -3.67 -10.51
N SER A 85 -2.09 -3.07 -9.71
CA SER A 85 -1.99 -1.67 -9.30
C SER A 85 -0.80 -1.44 -8.36
N VAL A 86 -0.53 -2.39 -7.45
CA VAL A 86 0.65 -2.35 -6.58
C VAL A 86 1.94 -2.42 -7.39
N VAL A 87 2.03 -3.30 -8.39
CA VAL A 87 3.19 -3.38 -9.30
C VAL A 87 3.38 -2.06 -10.07
N ARG A 88 2.29 -1.45 -10.57
CA ARG A 88 2.37 -0.13 -11.23
C ARG A 88 2.83 0.97 -10.27
N ALA A 89 2.33 0.99 -9.04
CA ALA A 89 2.76 1.95 -8.02
C ALA A 89 4.24 1.78 -7.68
N GLN A 90 4.71 0.53 -7.52
CA GLN A 90 6.12 0.19 -7.32
C GLN A 90 6.99 0.69 -8.47
N ALA A 91 6.58 0.51 -9.73
CA ALA A 91 7.32 1.05 -10.86
C ALA A 91 7.27 2.59 -10.91
N PHE A 92 6.16 3.19 -10.49
CA PHE A 92 5.96 4.64 -10.54
C PHE A 92 6.82 5.42 -9.55
N VAL A 93 7.07 4.89 -8.34
CA VAL A 93 7.94 5.54 -7.35
C VAL A 93 9.41 5.48 -7.75
N GLN A 94 9.79 4.50 -8.57
CA GLN A 94 11.17 4.34 -9.03
C GLN A 94 11.56 5.51 -9.94
N TYR A 95 12.84 5.86 -9.88
CA TYR A 95 13.45 6.93 -10.68
C TYR A 95 12.84 8.34 -10.49
N ARG A 96 11.96 8.54 -9.50
CA ARG A 96 11.45 9.87 -9.14
C ARG A 96 12.56 10.75 -8.58
N LYS A 97 12.40 12.07 -8.76
CA LYS A 97 13.42 13.08 -8.40
C LYS A 97 13.68 13.13 -6.89
N SER A 98 12.66 12.91 -6.08
CA SER A 98 12.76 12.79 -4.63
C SER A 98 12.06 11.52 -4.17
N GLN A 99 12.70 10.77 -3.28
CA GLN A 99 12.15 9.56 -2.65
C GLN A 99 12.50 9.57 -1.17
N HIS A 100 11.55 9.22 -0.31
CA HIS A 100 11.76 9.11 1.12
C HIS A 100 11.64 7.64 1.49
N VAL A 101 12.73 7.07 2.03
CA VAL A 101 12.84 5.63 2.27
C VAL A 101 13.16 5.36 3.72
N ASP A 102 12.42 4.42 4.28
CA ASP A 102 12.49 4.01 5.68
C ASP A 102 12.14 2.52 5.80
N GLU A 103 12.49 1.93 6.94
CA GLU A 103 12.19 0.55 7.23
C GLU A 103 11.86 0.32 8.70
N THR A 104 10.90 -0.57 8.95
CA THR A 104 10.53 -0.95 10.31
C THR A 104 10.40 -2.46 10.43
N GLY A 105 10.67 -2.97 11.64
CA GLY A 105 10.59 -4.39 11.91
C GLY A 105 9.14 -4.86 11.82
N TRP A 106 8.89 -5.91 11.05
CA TRP A 106 7.57 -6.51 10.87
C TRP A 106 7.55 -7.95 11.36
N ARG A 107 6.44 -8.41 11.93
CA ARG A 107 6.26 -9.81 12.33
C ARG A 107 5.25 -10.48 11.41
N GLU A 108 5.68 -11.55 10.76
CA GLU A 108 4.83 -12.42 9.96
C GLU A 108 4.81 -13.80 10.62
N GLY A 109 3.77 -14.05 11.43
CA GLY A 109 3.75 -15.19 12.35
C GLY A 109 4.96 -15.16 13.28
N VAL A 110 5.77 -16.22 13.24
CA VAL A 110 7.02 -16.34 14.03
C VAL A 110 8.24 -15.72 13.34
N GLN A 111 8.12 -15.30 12.08
CA GLN A 111 9.25 -14.77 11.31
C GLN A 111 9.36 -13.25 11.46
N ARG A 112 10.59 -12.76 11.64
CA ARG A 112 10.88 -11.33 11.52
C ARG A 112 11.09 -11.00 10.04
N LYS A 113 10.33 -10.04 9.55
CA LYS A 113 10.50 -9.37 8.26
C LYS A 113 10.81 -7.89 8.48
N TRP A 114 11.02 -7.17 7.40
CA TRP A 114 11.18 -5.72 7.37
C TRP A 114 10.18 -5.13 6.41
N LEU A 115 9.33 -4.24 6.92
CA LEU A 115 8.43 -3.44 6.12
C LEU A 115 9.20 -2.22 5.65
N TRP A 116 9.53 -2.22 4.37
CA TRP A 116 10.15 -1.10 3.69
C TRP A 116 9.09 -0.16 3.15
N VAL A 117 9.31 1.14 3.30
CA VAL A 117 8.44 2.19 2.78
C VAL A 117 9.25 3.04 1.80
N ASN A 118 8.70 3.28 0.62
CA ASN A 118 9.22 4.26 -0.34
C ASN A 118 8.11 5.25 -0.69
N VAL A 119 8.31 6.50 -0.29
CA VAL A 119 7.33 7.58 -0.39
C VAL A 119 7.80 8.63 -1.38
N ILE A 120 6.88 9.04 -2.24
CA ILE A 120 6.94 10.29 -3.00
C ILE A 120 5.71 11.13 -2.67
N SER A 121 5.58 12.33 -3.24
CA SER A 121 4.45 13.24 -2.95
C SER A 121 3.06 12.59 -3.10
N ASP A 122 2.89 11.73 -4.10
CA ASP A 122 1.57 11.25 -4.52
C ASP A 122 1.35 9.76 -4.20
N VAL A 123 2.43 9.01 -3.92
CA VAL A 123 2.38 7.55 -3.80
C VAL A 123 3.28 7.10 -2.67
N THR A 124 2.74 6.23 -1.82
CA THR A 124 3.49 5.46 -0.82
C THR A 124 3.45 3.99 -1.21
N VAL A 125 4.63 3.37 -1.30
CA VAL A 125 4.79 1.95 -1.60
C VAL A 125 5.36 1.25 -0.40
N PHE A 126 4.72 0.15 -0.02
CA PHE A 126 5.18 -0.77 1.00
C PHE A 126 5.76 -2.03 0.36
N THR A 127 6.83 -2.58 0.91
CA THR A 127 7.43 -3.85 0.46
C THR A 127 7.93 -4.63 1.67
N LEU A 128 7.47 -5.87 1.83
CA LEU A 128 8.00 -6.77 2.84
C LEU A 128 9.22 -7.51 2.29
N LEU A 129 10.35 -7.41 3.00
CA LEU A 129 11.58 -8.14 2.69
C LEU A 129 12.09 -8.88 3.93
N ASP A 130 12.89 -9.92 3.72
CA ASP A 130 13.45 -10.74 4.81
C ASP A 130 14.50 -10.01 5.66
N GLY A 131 15.04 -8.89 5.17
CA GLY A 131 16.13 -8.20 5.82
C GLY A 131 16.11 -6.69 5.59
N ARG A 132 16.87 -5.99 6.42
CA ARG A 132 17.14 -4.55 6.31
C ARG A 132 18.53 -4.21 5.77
N SER A 133 19.17 -5.13 5.04
CA SER A 133 20.56 -4.95 4.59
C SER A 133 20.68 -3.91 3.47
N THR A 134 21.91 -3.48 3.16
CA THR A 134 22.21 -2.65 1.98
C THR A 134 21.66 -3.23 0.68
N ARG A 135 21.64 -4.57 0.55
CA ARG A 135 21.04 -5.26 -0.61
C ARG A 135 19.53 -5.01 -0.68
N ALA A 136 18.83 -5.13 0.44
CA ALA A 136 17.41 -4.86 0.54
C ALA A 136 17.11 -3.36 0.29
N ALA A 137 17.92 -2.45 0.84
CA ALA A 137 17.82 -1.02 0.55
C ALA A 137 17.92 -0.73 -0.97
N LYS A 138 18.89 -1.35 -1.67
CA LYS A 138 19.05 -1.21 -3.13
C LYS A 138 17.90 -1.82 -3.93
N GLN A 139 17.23 -2.84 -3.40
CA GLN A 139 16.04 -3.42 -4.04
C GLN A 139 14.85 -2.45 -4.01
N VAL A 140 14.71 -1.70 -2.91
CA VAL A 140 13.64 -0.69 -2.71
C VAL A 140 13.97 0.62 -3.42
N ILE A 141 15.22 1.06 -3.32
CA ILE A 141 15.73 2.31 -3.91
C ILE A 141 16.23 2.03 -5.33
N LYS A 142 15.31 1.85 -6.28
CA LYS A 142 15.64 1.96 -7.70
C LYS A 142 15.46 3.41 -8.13
N SER A 143 16.57 4.13 -8.20
CA SER A 143 16.58 5.58 -8.41
C SER A 143 17.51 5.99 -9.55
N SER A 144 17.24 7.16 -10.13
CA SER A 144 18.11 7.74 -11.14
C SER A 144 19.33 8.36 -10.47
N ALA A 145 20.42 8.59 -11.22
CA ALA A 145 21.60 9.29 -10.71
C ALA A 145 21.29 10.71 -10.20
N LYS A 146 20.19 11.32 -10.67
CA LYS A 146 19.75 12.68 -10.28
C LYS A 146 18.75 12.69 -9.13
N SER A 147 18.32 11.53 -8.64
CA SER A 147 17.35 11.44 -7.55
C SER A 147 18.01 11.77 -6.20
N ILE A 148 17.31 12.57 -5.38
CA ILE A 148 17.60 12.78 -3.96
C ILE A 148 16.81 11.75 -3.15
N ILE A 149 17.50 11.04 -2.27
CA ILE A 149 16.92 10.01 -1.41
C ILE A 149 17.03 10.48 0.03
N THR A 150 15.87 10.70 0.65
CA THR A 150 15.76 11.03 2.06
C THR A 150 15.67 9.76 2.88
N THR A 151 16.61 9.53 3.79
CA THR A 151 16.64 8.34 4.66
C THR A 151 16.92 8.75 6.09
N ASP A 152 16.82 7.84 7.04
CA ASP A 152 17.43 8.02 8.36
C ASP A 152 18.98 7.96 8.29
N ARG A 153 19.63 7.89 9.45
CA ARG A 153 21.10 7.79 9.56
C ARG A 153 21.64 6.36 9.51
N TYR A 154 20.82 5.36 9.20
CA TYR A 154 21.26 3.98 9.20
C TYR A 154 22.36 3.73 8.15
N GLY A 155 23.33 2.88 8.51
CA GLY A 155 24.55 2.66 7.73
C GLY A 155 24.31 1.96 6.39
N VAL A 156 23.16 1.30 6.20
CA VAL A 156 22.81 0.58 4.97
C VAL A 156 22.58 1.51 3.78
N TYR A 157 22.46 2.81 4.04
CA TYR A 157 22.31 3.85 3.04
C TYR A 157 23.64 4.55 2.68
N ASN A 158 24.76 4.17 3.29
CA ASN A 158 26.07 4.81 3.08
C ASN A 158 26.64 4.67 1.67
N TRP A 159 26.07 3.77 0.85
CA TRP A 159 26.42 3.64 -0.57
C TRP A 159 25.85 4.79 -1.43
N LEU A 160 24.89 5.56 -0.92
CA LEU A 160 24.38 6.74 -1.59
C LEU A 160 25.42 7.86 -1.51
N ALA A 161 25.76 8.44 -2.65
CA ALA A 161 26.66 9.59 -2.68
C ALA A 161 26.09 10.73 -1.80
N PRO A 162 26.92 11.47 -1.04
CA PRO A 162 26.44 12.52 -0.13
C PRO A 162 25.55 13.57 -0.80
N ARG A 163 25.86 13.95 -2.05
CA ARG A 163 25.04 14.89 -2.84
C ARG A 163 23.65 14.36 -3.22
N ARG A 164 23.41 13.06 -3.06
CA ARG A 164 22.15 12.38 -3.38
C ARG A 164 21.41 11.90 -2.14
N ARG A 165 22.00 11.98 -0.95
CA ARG A 165 21.39 11.52 0.29
C ARG A 165 21.06 12.70 1.18
N GLN A 166 19.78 12.85 1.49
CA GLN A 166 19.30 13.77 2.52
C GLN A 166 19.01 12.97 3.80
N ILE A 167 19.38 13.50 4.96
CA ILE A 167 18.97 12.92 6.24
C ILE A 167 17.58 13.44 6.59
N CYS A 168 16.69 12.54 6.97
CA CYS A 168 15.32 12.84 7.34
C CYS A 168 15.28 13.72 8.60
N TRP A 169 14.70 14.91 8.48
CA TRP A 169 14.61 15.88 9.59
C TRP A 169 13.77 15.35 10.75
N ALA A 170 12.71 14.59 10.47
CA ALA A 170 11.90 13.99 11.51
C ALA A 170 12.67 12.96 12.36
N HIS A 171 13.72 12.34 11.80
CA HIS A 171 14.63 11.49 12.60
C HIS A 171 15.59 12.34 13.42
N LEU A 172 16.14 13.42 12.83
CA LEU A 172 17.01 14.35 13.58
C LEU A 172 16.28 14.97 14.77
N GLN A 173 15.02 15.40 14.60
CA GLN A 173 14.23 15.99 15.68
C GLN A 173 13.85 14.99 16.79
N ARG A 174 13.86 13.69 16.52
CA ARG A 174 13.57 12.67 17.54
C ARG A 174 14.83 12.22 18.29
N ASP A 175 15.99 12.32 17.63
CA ASP A 175 17.28 11.88 18.15
C ASP A 175 18.02 12.96 18.97
N PHE A 176 17.59 14.22 18.89
CA PHE A 176 18.19 15.39 19.53
C PHE A 176 17.11 16.33 20.07
#